data_AF-A0A8S3K1J1-F1
#
_entry.id   AF-A0A8S3K1J1-F1
#
_cell.length_a   1.000
_cell.length_b   1.000
_cell.length_c   1.000
_cell.angle_alpha   90.00
_cell.angle_beta   90.00
_cell.angle_gamma   90.00
#
_symmetry.space_group_name_H-M   'P 1'
#
loop_
_entity.id
_entity.type
_entity.pdbx_description
1 polymer ?
#
loop_
_entity_poly.entity_id
_entity_poly.type
_entity_poly.pdbx_seq_one_letter_code
_entity_poly.pdbx_strand_id
1 'polypeptide(L)'
;MFHFTFDAFQLNVKLNDDQKTGRCIVDGIMNVNQFSWIYSYPLRSILVYEFRLLNSQTMDVPQFEIFRHEEMWSLADMIDAIPIVGWLYKNIFRRGFGYFF
;
A
#
# COMPACT_ATOMS: atom_id res chain seq x y z
N MET A 1 -9.01 12.23 12.53
CA MET A 1 -8.59 12.48 11.13
C MET A 1 -7.77 11.28 10.72
N PHE A 2 -8.19 10.54 9.69
CA PHE A 2 -7.42 9.39 9.21
C PHE A 2 -6.18 9.92 8.49
N HIS A 3 -5.00 9.53 8.97
CA HIS A 3 -3.75 9.82 8.26
C HIS A 3 -2.88 8.57 8.24
N PHE A 4 -2.10 8.43 7.18
CA PHE A 4 -1.08 7.41 7.08
C PHE A 4 0.25 8.07 6.73
N THR A 5 1.34 7.49 7.20
CA THR A 5 2.68 7.80 6.69
C THR A 5 3.17 6.60 5.91
N PHE A 6 3.88 6.83 4.81
CA PHE A 6 4.42 5.77 3.98
C PHE A 6 5.94 5.89 3.96
N ASP A 7 6.60 4.92 4.56
CA ASP A 7 8.06 4.81 4.57
C ASP A 7 8.49 3.94 3.40
N ALA A 8 8.99 4.56 2.34
CA ALA A 8 9.46 3.88 1.13
C ALA A 8 10.88 3.32 1.34
N PHE A 9 11.06 2.02 1.16
CA PHE A 9 12.38 1.37 1.26
C PHE A 9 13.01 1.13 -0.09
N GLN A 10 12.20 0.70 -1.07
CA GLN A 10 12.67 0.40 -2.40
C GLN A 10 11.76 1.05 -3.43
N LEU A 11 12.38 1.63 -4.45
CA LEU A 11 11.71 2.22 -5.60
C LEU A 11 12.36 1.67 -6.87
N ASN A 12 11.56 1.01 -7.70
CA ASN A 12 11.99 0.53 -9.00
C ASN A 12 11.16 1.22 -10.09
N VAL A 13 11.84 1.89 -11.00
CA VAL A 13 11.20 2.57 -12.13
C VAL A 13 11.75 1.97 -13.41
N LYS A 14 10.85 1.54 -14.29
CA LYS A 14 11.20 1.00 -15.59
C LYS A 14 10.31 1.62 -16.66
N LEU A 15 10.94 2.14 -17.71
CA LEU A 15 10.25 2.52 -18.93
C LEU A 15 9.94 1.28 -19.77
N ASN A 16 8.78 1.28 -20.41
CA ASN A 16 8.42 0.27 -21.39
C ASN A 16 9.15 0.52 -22.71
N ASP A 17 9.12 -0.47 -23.61
CA ASP A 17 9.80 -0.40 -24.91
C ASP A 17 9.30 0.74 -25.80
N ASP A 18 8.10 1.27 -25.53
CA ASP A 18 7.51 2.41 -26.22
C ASP A 18 8.15 3.77 -25.83
N GLN A 19 8.99 3.79 -24.80
CA GLN A 19 9.63 4.97 -24.19
C GLN A 19 8.66 6.09 -23.76
N LYS A 20 7.36 5.81 -23.74
CA LYS A 20 6.30 6.78 -23.41
C LYS A 20 5.55 6.38 -22.16
N THR A 21 5.49 5.09 -21.88
CA THR A 21 4.88 4.56 -20.66
C THR A 21 5.93 3.89 -19.80
N GLY A 22 5.64 3.79 -18.52
CA GLY A 22 6.51 3.12 -17.57
C GLY A 22 5.73 2.58 -16.39
N ARG A 23 6.42 1.75 -15.62
CA ARG A 23 5.93 1.21 -14.37
C ARG A 23 6.87 1.62 -13.25
N CYS A 24 6.29 2.11 -12.16
CA CYS A 24 6.97 2.36 -10.90
C CYS A 24 6.43 1.38 -9.86
N ILE A 25 7.32 0.69 -9.16
CA ILE A 25 7.00 -0.19 -8.05
C ILE A 25 7.67 0.38 -6.82
N VAL A 26 6.89 0.61 -5.78
CA VAL A 26 7.35 1.12 -4.49
C VAL A 26 7.04 0.09 -3.41
N ASP A 27 8.06 -0.44 -2.75
CA ASP A 27 7.91 -1.30 -1.57
C ASP A 27 8.18 -0.46 -0.32
N GLY A 28 7.29 -0.55 0.66
CA GLY A 28 7.30 0.28 1.83
C GLY A 28 6.47 -0.25 2.99
N ILE A 29 6.46 0.54 4.06
CA ILE A 29 5.53 0.35 5.19
C ILE A 29 4.58 1.54 5.22
N MET A 30 3.28 1.24 5.15
CA MET A 30 2.22 2.19 5.46
C MET A 30 1.87 2.11 6.95
N ASN A 31 2.21 3.15 7.70
CA ASN A 31 1.80 3.28 9.09
C ASN A 31 0.42 3.93 9.16
N VAL A 32 -0.59 3.12 9.44
CA VAL A 32 -1.98 3.59 9.45
C VAL A 32 -2.32 4.10 10.85
N ASN A 33 -2.59 5.41 10.96
CA ASN A 33 -2.99 6.06 12.21
C ASN A 33 -4.50 6.35 12.16
N GLN A 34 -5.33 5.34 12.42
CA GLN A 34 -6.79 5.49 12.41
C GLN A 34 -7.29 6.32 13.60
N PHE A 35 -6.63 6.17 14.76
CA PHE A 35 -6.86 6.98 15.94
C PHE A 35 -5.48 7.37 16.48
N SER A 36 -5.06 8.61 16.24
CA SER A 36 -3.76 9.16 16.64
C SER A 36 -3.45 9.04 18.14
N TRP A 37 -4.44 8.68 18.97
CA TRP A 37 -4.30 8.46 20.40
C TRP A 37 -4.11 6.98 20.80
N ILE A 38 -4.54 6.01 20.00
CA ILE A 38 -4.71 4.62 20.47
C ILE A 38 -3.66 3.68 19.88
N TYR A 39 -3.43 3.74 18.57
CA TYR A 39 -2.52 2.78 17.93
C TYR A 39 -2.15 3.20 16.50
N SER A 40 -0.87 3.03 16.18
CA SER A 40 -0.32 3.04 14.84
C SER A 40 0.20 1.64 14.56
N TYR A 41 -0.16 1.05 13.42
CA TYR A 41 0.39 -0.25 13.04
C TYR A 41 1.10 -0.16 11.69
N PRO A 42 2.28 -0.80 11.56
CA PRO A 42 3.01 -0.89 10.32
C PRO A 42 2.35 -1.94 9.42
N LEU A 43 1.89 -1.52 8.25
CA LEU A 43 1.38 -2.42 7.21
C LEU A 43 2.38 -2.45 6.06
N ARG A 44 2.97 -3.61 5.78
CA ARG A 44 3.81 -3.74 4.58
C ARG A 44 2.94 -3.61 3.35
N SER A 45 3.31 -2.71 2.45
CA SER A 45 2.55 -2.43 1.24
C SER A 45 3.45 -2.24 0.04
N ILE A 46 2.99 -2.77 -1.09
CA ILE A 46 3.60 -2.60 -2.40
C ILE A 46 2.64 -1.75 -3.23
N LEU A 47 3.12 -0.60 -3.69
CA LEU A 47 2.39 0.31 -4.54
C LEU A 47 2.93 0.17 -5.96
N VAL A 48 2.05 -0.14 -6.91
CA VAL A 48 2.40 -0.21 -8.34
C VAL A 48 1.69 0.92 -9.05
N TYR A 49 2.45 1.70 -9.80
CA TYR A 49 1.96 2.80 -10.61
C TYR A 49 2.33 2.56 -12.06
N GLU A 50 1.37 2.69 -12.96
CA GLU A 50 1.64 2.81 -14.38
C GLU A 50 1.46 4.28 -14.78
N PHE A 51 2.49 4.83 -15.42
CA PHE A 51 2.55 6.23 -15.77
C PHE A 51 2.85 6.42 -17.25
N ARG A 52 2.43 7.57 -17.78
CA ARG A 52 2.77 8.04 -19.11
C ARG A 52 3.56 9.34 -18.99
N LEU A 53 4.65 9.45 -19.75
CA LEU A 53 5.39 10.69 -19.88
C LEU A 53 4.58 11.68 -20.72
N LEU A 54 4.38 12.87 -20.19
CA LEU A 54 3.81 13.99 -20.93
C LEU A 54 4.96 14.67 -21.67
N ASN A 55 4.78 14.88 -22.98
CA ASN A 55 5.82 15.42 -23.83
C ASN A 55 6.05 16.91 -23.49
N SER A 56 6.93 17.17 -22.53
CA SER A 56 7.25 18.52 -22.09
C SER A 56 8.56 18.95 -22.75
N GLN A 57 8.48 19.47 -23.97
CA GLN A 57 9.62 20.09 -24.64
C GLN A 57 9.99 21.46 -24.01
N THR A 58 9.25 21.90 -23.00
CA THR A 58 9.27 23.29 -22.52
C THR A 58 9.44 23.44 -21.00
N MET A 59 9.59 22.37 -20.22
CA MET A 59 9.81 22.50 -18.77
C MET A 59 11.04 21.73 -18.30
N ASP A 60 11.79 22.36 -17.38
CA ASP A 60 12.93 21.77 -16.66
C ASP A 60 12.54 20.55 -15.80
N VAL A 61 11.24 20.31 -15.57
CA VAL A 61 10.73 19.19 -14.78
C VAL A 61 9.95 18.23 -15.68
N PRO A 62 10.33 16.94 -15.74
CA PRO A 62 9.59 15.94 -16.50
C PRO A 62 8.19 15.78 -15.92
N GLN A 63 7.18 15.94 -16.77
CA GLN A 63 5.79 15.72 -16.40
C GLN A 63 5.37 14.29 -16.71
N PHE A 64 4.61 13.69 -15.80
CA PHE A 64 4.05 12.37 -15.97
C PHE A 64 2.61 12.34 -15.46
N GLU A 65 1.81 11.48 -16.07
CA GLU A 65 0.44 11.20 -15.68
C GLU A 65 0.37 9.75 -15.19
N ILE A 66 -0.10 9.54 -13.97
CA ILE A 66 -0.39 8.21 -13.43
C ILE A 66 -1.79 7.83 -13.90
N PHE A 67 -1.90 6.84 -14.76
CA PHE A 67 -3.19 6.38 -15.30
C PHE A 67 -3.69 5.09 -14.66
N ARG A 68 -2.83 4.36 -13.95
CA ARG A 68 -3.22 3.17 -13.18
C ARG A 68 -2.45 3.12 -11.87
N HIS A 69 -3.16 2.72 -10.82
CA HIS A 69 -2.61 2.48 -9.51
C HIS A 69 -3.13 1.14 -8.98
N GLU A 70 -2.22 0.31 -8.50
CA GLU A 70 -2.54 -0.93 -7.80
C GLU A 70 -1.83 -0.94 -6.45
N GLU A 71 -2.53 -1.47 -5.46
CA GLU A 71 -2.07 -1.55 -4.09
C GLU A 71 -2.12 -3.00 -3.63
N MET A 72 -1.03 -3.50 -3.06
CA MET A 72 -0.97 -4.84 -2.47
C MET A 72 -0.62 -4.71 -0.99
N TRP A 73 -1.52 -5.14 -0.14
CA TRP A 73 -1.36 -5.20 1.31
C TRP A 73 -2.19 -6.35 1.89
N SER A 74 -1.82 -6.84 3.07
CA SER A 74 -2.52 -7.94 3.74
C SER A 74 -3.64 -7.43 4.63
N LEU A 75 -4.89 -7.76 4.28
CA LEU A 75 -6.04 -7.48 5.12
C LEU A 75 -5.97 -8.26 6.45
N ALA A 76 -5.41 -9.46 6.43
CA ALA A 76 -5.22 -10.27 7.63
C ALA A 76 -4.28 -9.57 8.62
N ASP A 77 -3.17 -9.01 8.13
CA ASP A 77 -2.20 -8.29 8.96
C ASP A 77 -2.82 -7.02 9.56
N MET A 78 -3.67 -6.33 8.79
CA MET A 78 -4.46 -5.21 9.29
C MET A 78 -5.43 -5.63 10.41
N ILE A 79 -6.15 -6.74 10.24
CA ILE A 79 -7.12 -7.22 11.24
C ILE A 79 -6.41 -7.66 12.52
N ASP A 80 -5.31 -8.40 12.40
CA ASP A 80 -4.50 -8.86 13.53
C ASP A 80 -3.90 -7.69 14.32
N ALA A 81 -3.59 -6.59 13.64
CA ALA A 81 -3.05 -5.40 14.28
C ALA A 81 -4.08 -4.57 15.08
N ILE A 82 -5.39 -4.82 14.93
CA ILE A 82 -6.43 -4.10 15.69
C ILE A 82 -6.64 -4.80 17.05
N PRO A 83 -6.33 -4.17 18.20
CA PRO A 83 -6.26 -4.84 19.51
C PRO A 83 -7.53 -5.59 19.94
N ILE A 84 -8.70 -5.08 19.57
CA ILE A 84 -10.01 -5.67 19.92
C ILE A 84 -10.45 -6.69 18.86
N VAL A 85 -10.28 -6.37 17.58
CA VAL A 85 -10.76 -7.20 16.47
C VAL A 85 -9.86 -8.45 16.31
N GLY A 86 -8.53 -8.31 16.44
CA GLY A 86 -7.61 -9.45 16.44
C GLY A 86 -7.86 -10.41 17.61
N TRP A 87 -8.19 -9.90 18.80
CA TRP A 87 -8.57 -10.74 19.94
C TRP A 87 -9.89 -11.49 19.70
N LEU A 88 -10.92 -10.83 19.16
CA LEU A 88 -12.19 -11.49 18.78
C LEU A 88 -11.98 -12.53 17.68
N TYR A 89 -11.23 -12.21 16.62
CA TYR A 89 -10.95 -13.12 15.51
C TYR A 89 -10.22 -14.38 15.99
N LYS A 90 -9.18 -14.21 16.82
CA LYS A 90 -8.38 -15.32 17.34
C LYS A 90 -9.16 -16.21 18.33
N ASN A 91 -10.00 -15.63 19.19
CA ASN A 91 -10.71 -16.38 20.22
C ASN A 91 -12.06 -16.95 19.79
N ILE A 92 -12.76 -16.30 18.87
CA ILE A 92 -14.12 -16.69 18.45
C ILE A 92 -14.07 -17.37 17.07
N PHE A 93 -13.48 -16.72 16.07
CA PHE A 93 -13.54 -17.19 14.68
C PHE A 93 -12.64 -18.40 14.42
N ARG A 94 -11.36 -18.31 14.84
CA ARG A 94 -10.38 -19.39 14.64
C ARG A 94 -10.69 -20.66 15.44
N ARG A 95 -11.28 -20.51 16.64
CA ARG A 95 -11.78 -21.65 17.42
C ARG A 95 -13.05 -22.26 16.83
N GLY A 96 -13.98 -21.44 16.34
CA GLY A 96 -15.22 -21.93 15.71
C GLY A 96 -14.98 -22.77 14.45
N PHE A 97 -14.05 -22.36 13.59
CA PHE A 97 -13.71 -23.11 12.37
C PHE A 97 -12.97 -24.43 12.63
N GLY A 98 -12.23 -24.55 13.73
CA GLY A 98 -11.57 -25.80 14.12
C GLY A 98 -12.52 -26.89 14.65
N TYR A 99 -13.79 -26.56 14.88
CA TYR A 99 -14.83 -27.53 15.28
C TYR A 99 -15.77 -27.94 14.14
N PHE A 100 -15.73 -27.24 13.00
CA PHE A 100 -16.60 -27.48 11.84
C PHE A 100 -15.90 -28.17 10.66
N PHE A 101 -14.64 -28.56 10.82
CA PHE A 101 -13.86 -29.46 9.95
C PHE A 101 -13.35 -30.63 10.79
#